data_AF-A0A6C0FM23-F1
#
_entry.id   AF-A0A6C0FM23-F1
#
_cell.length_a   1.000
_cell.length_b   1.000
_cell.length_c   1.000
_cell.angle_alpha   90.00
_cell.angle_beta   90.00
_cell.angle_gamma   90.00
#
_symmetry.space_group_name_H-M   'P 1'
#
loop_
_entity.id
_entity.type
_entity.pdbx_description
1 polymer ?
#
loop_
_entity_poly.entity_id
_entity_poly.type
_entity_poly.pdbx_seq_one_letter_code
_entity_poly.pdbx_strand_id
1 'polypeptide(L)'
;MLARAAAPALAVGLALGLAGCSDADIDQAAQSAKDARTAAENAVGDLRAAVDEARAHAEEVGAQVEETRTKLDGLDEQARTQAESAVDQAEAAVTEAQSALEAAQQDASAEAQQRVADAEQQVADARADLEAAKADAGGEAADALDSLAAELGSLGDDLRAATGS
;
A
#
# COMPACT_ATOMS: atom_id res chain seq x y z
N MET A 1 31.35 15.19 -2.59
CA MET A 1 31.02 15.36 -4.02
C MET A 1 29.50 15.34 -4.14
N LEU A 2 28.90 16.46 -4.53
CA LEU A 2 27.45 16.63 -4.64
C LEU A 2 26.97 16.13 -6.01
N ALA A 3 26.05 15.17 -6.03
CA ALA A 3 25.22 14.89 -7.20
C ALA A 3 23.78 15.31 -6.85
N ARG A 4 23.43 16.55 -7.26
CA ARG A 4 22.05 17.03 -7.31
C ARG A 4 21.36 16.32 -8.48
N ALA A 5 20.38 15.48 -8.19
CA ALA A 5 19.47 14.95 -9.20
C ALA A 5 18.56 16.09 -9.71
N ALA A 6 18.47 16.19 -11.02
CA ALA A 6 17.78 17.25 -11.74
C ALA A 6 16.26 17.08 -11.66
N ALA A 7 15.58 18.10 -11.14
CA ALA A 7 14.15 18.29 -11.35
C ALA A 7 13.92 18.78 -12.79
N PRO A 8 12.89 18.31 -13.51
CA PRO A 8 12.45 18.97 -14.73
C PRO A 8 11.75 20.28 -14.32
N ALA A 9 12.51 21.37 -14.34
CA ALA A 9 11.95 22.70 -14.29
C ALA A 9 11.18 22.95 -15.61
N LEU A 10 9.87 22.70 -15.60
CA LEU A 10 8.94 23.26 -16.58
C LEU A 10 8.88 24.77 -16.38
N ALA A 11 9.90 25.47 -16.89
CA ALA A 11 9.93 26.91 -17.01
C ALA A 11 8.93 27.32 -18.11
N VAL A 12 7.68 27.55 -17.72
CA VAL A 12 6.70 28.24 -18.56
C VAL A 12 7.14 29.71 -18.65
N GLY A 13 7.98 29.99 -19.65
CA GLY A 13 8.34 31.34 -20.05
C GLY A 13 7.15 32.01 -20.74
N LEU A 14 6.26 32.63 -19.96
CA LEU A 14 5.25 33.56 -20.47
C LEU A 14 5.92 34.90 -20.83
N ALA A 15 6.67 34.89 -21.93
CA ALA A 15 7.03 36.11 -22.63
C ALA A 15 5.81 36.55 -23.46
N LEU A 16 5.15 37.62 -23.03
CA LEU A 16 4.04 38.27 -23.69
C LEU A 16 4.44 38.73 -25.12
N GLY A 17 4.12 37.90 -26.11
CA GLY A 17 4.04 38.28 -27.53
C GLY A 17 2.58 38.18 -27.98
N LEU A 18 1.83 39.27 -27.86
CA LEU A 18 0.41 39.39 -28.28
C LEU A 18 0.24 39.45 -29.81
N ALA A 19 0.79 38.49 -30.54
CA ALA A 19 0.56 38.33 -31.97
C ALA A 19 0.12 36.89 -32.28
N GLY A 20 -1.20 36.66 -32.21
CA GLY A 20 -1.87 35.60 -32.96
C GLY A 20 -1.86 34.18 -32.37
N CYS A 21 -2.29 33.98 -31.12
CA CYS A 21 -2.97 32.71 -30.83
C CYS A 21 -4.23 32.69 -31.70
N SER A 22 -4.30 31.77 -32.66
CA SER A 22 -5.54 31.56 -33.39
C SER A 22 -6.58 30.96 -32.43
N ASP A 23 -7.88 31.16 -32.68
CA ASP A 23 -8.94 30.50 -31.90
C ASP A 23 -8.70 28.98 -31.80
N ALA A 24 -8.09 28.37 -32.82
CA ALA A 24 -7.70 26.96 -32.84
C ALA A 24 -6.65 26.58 -31.77
N ASP A 25 -5.69 27.45 -31.47
CA ASP A 25 -4.68 27.20 -30.44
C ASP A 25 -5.30 27.27 -29.03
N ILE A 26 -6.27 28.17 -28.86
CA ILE A 26 -7.03 28.32 -27.61
C ILE A 26 -7.94 27.11 -27.40
N ASP A 27 -8.65 26.66 -28.45
CA ASP A 27 -9.50 25.46 -28.40
C ASP A 27 -8.69 24.20 -28.11
N GLN A 28 -7.50 24.05 -28.73
CA GLN A 28 -6.62 22.92 -28.48
C GLN A 28 -6.05 22.92 -27.06
N ALA A 29 -5.68 24.09 -26.52
CA ALA A 29 -5.24 24.23 -25.14
C ALA A 29 -6.38 23.91 -24.16
N ALA A 30 -7.60 24.38 -24.43
CA ALA A 30 -8.78 24.10 -23.62
C ALA A 30 -9.15 22.61 -23.64
N GLN A 31 -9.07 21.95 -24.80
CA GLN A 31 -9.30 20.52 -24.92
C GLN A 31 -8.23 19.70 -24.20
N SER A 32 -6.96 20.07 -24.35
CA SER A 32 -5.84 19.43 -23.64
C SER A 32 -5.99 19.55 -22.12
N ALA A 33 -6.42 20.72 -21.63
CA ALA A 33 -6.70 20.92 -20.21
C ALA A 33 -7.89 20.07 -19.72
N LYS A 34 -8.91 19.90 -20.56
CA LYS A 34 -10.07 19.05 -20.25
C LYS A 34 -9.68 17.57 -20.20
N ASP A 35 -8.90 17.11 -21.16
CA ASP A 35 -8.41 15.73 -21.23
C ASP A 35 -7.51 15.42 -20.03
N ALA A 36 -6.60 16.34 -19.68
CA ALA A 36 -5.75 16.22 -18.50
C ALA A 36 -6.58 16.17 -17.20
N ARG A 37 -7.63 16.99 -17.09
CA ARG A 37 -8.55 16.95 -15.95
C ARG A 37 -9.28 15.60 -15.87
N THR A 38 -9.82 15.09 -16.97
CA THR A 38 -10.51 13.80 -16.98
C THR A 38 -9.56 12.66 -16.64
N ALA A 39 -8.33 12.67 -17.14
CA ALA A 39 -7.32 11.70 -16.77
C ALA A 39 -7.00 11.74 -15.27
N ALA A 40 -6.87 12.94 -14.69
CA ALA A 40 -6.64 13.10 -13.25
C ALA A 40 -7.84 12.63 -12.42
N GLU A 41 -9.07 12.93 -12.85
CA GLU A 41 -10.30 12.47 -12.17
C GLU A 41 -10.42 10.94 -12.19
N ASN A 42 -10.10 10.29 -13.31
CA ASN A 42 -10.08 8.84 -13.41
C ASN A 42 -9.00 8.23 -12.51
N ALA A 43 -7.78 8.76 -12.53
CA ALA A 43 -6.69 8.26 -11.69
C ALA A 43 -7.02 8.37 -10.18
N VAL A 44 -7.68 9.45 -9.76
CA VAL A 44 -8.17 9.58 -8.37
C VAL A 44 -9.28 8.57 -8.06
N GLY A 45 -10.15 8.27 -9.04
CA GLY A 45 -11.17 7.24 -8.90
C GLY A 45 -10.57 5.85 -8.71
N ASP A 46 -9.62 5.48 -9.57
CA ASP A 46 -8.92 4.19 -9.52
C ASP A 46 -8.14 4.03 -8.21
N LEU A 47 -7.46 5.09 -7.75
CA LEU A 47 -6.74 5.11 -6.47
C LEU A 47 -7.67 4.84 -5.28
N ARG A 48 -8.86 5.45 -5.27
CA ARG A 48 -9.84 5.24 -4.21
C ARG A 48 -10.37 3.81 -4.20
N ALA A 49 -10.62 3.25 -5.38
CA ALA A 49 -11.02 1.85 -5.51
C ALA A 49 -9.93 0.91 -4.96
N ALA A 50 -8.66 1.16 -5.30
CA ALA A 50 -7.54 0.39 -4.77
C ALA A 50 -7.42 0.50 -3.23
N VAL A 51 -7.63 1.69 -2.66
CA VAL A 51 -7.66 1.88 -1.19
C VAL A 51 -8.82 1.10 -0.55
N ASP A 52 -10.01 1.11 -1.15
CA ASP A 52 -11.17 0.35 -0.66
C ASP A 52 -10.93 -1.16 -0.70
N GLU A 53 -10.36 -1.66 -1.80
CA GLU A 53 -9.98 -3.07 -1.97
C GLU A 53 -8.93 -3.49 -0.93
N ALA A 54 -7.85 -2.72 -0.79
CA ALA A 54 -6.79 -2.98 0.19
C ALA A 54 -7.34 -3.01 1.63
N ARG A 55 -8.32 -2.14 1.94
CA ARG A 55 -8.95 -2.11 3.26
C ARG A 55 -9.80 -3.36 3.52
N ALA A 56 -10.63 -3.74 2.55
CA ALA A 56 -11.45 -4.94 2.66
C ALA A 56 -10.56 -6.18 2.85
N HIS A 57 -9.47 -6.26 2.10
CA HIS A 57 -8.50 -7.34 2.25
C HIS A 57 -7.82 -7.32 3.63
N ALA A 58 -7.40 -6.15 4.14
CA ALA A 58 -6.83 -6.06 5.48
C ALA A 58 -7.80 -6.54 6.58
N GLU A 59 -9.11 -6.29 6.43
CA GLU A 59 -10.14 -6.84 7.31
C GLU A 59 -10.22 -8.38 7.24
N GLU A 60 -10.10 -8.95 6.04
CA GLU A 60 -10.06 -10.41 5.83
C GLU A 60 -8.80 -11.05 6.44
N VAL A 61 -7.62 -10.45 6.24
CA VAL A 61 -6.36 -10.90 6.86
C VAL A 61 -6.46 -10.86 8.39
N GLY A 62 -7.09 -9.82 8.95
CA GLY A 62 -7.34 -9.75 10.39
C GLY A 62 -8.14 -10.94 10.94
N ALA A 63 -9.10 -11.48 10.17
CA ALA A 63 -9.81 -12.70 10.55
C ALA A 63 -8.92 -13.96 10.45
N GLN A 64 -8.04 -14.02 9.44
CA GLN A 64 -7.08 -15.10 9.23
C GLN A 64 -6.05 -15.20 10.36
N VAL A 65 -5.65 -14.06 10.94
CA VAL A 65 -4.75 -13.99 12.12
C VAL A 65 -5.34 -14.77 13.29
N GLU A 66 -6.62 -14.56 13.61
CA GLU A 66 -7.28 -15.23 14.73
C GLU A 66 -7.44 -16.74 14.50
N GLU A 67 -7.73 -17.16 13.27
CA GLU A 67 -7.74 -18.58 12.91
C GLU A 67 -6.36 -19.21 13.09
N THR A 68 -5.30 -18.49 12.67
CA THR A 68 -3.92 -18.96 12.77
C THR A 68 -3.51 -19.19 14.22
N ARG A 69 -3.86 -18.28 15.14
CA ARG A 69 -3.62 -18.45 16.58
C ARG A 69 -4.14 -19.77 17.13
N THR A 70 -5.34 -20.18 16.71
CA THR A 70 -5.95 -21.44 17.16
C THR A 70 -5.16 -22.67 16.70
N LYS A 71 -4.48 -22.58 15.55
CA LYS A 71 -3.69 -23.69 14.97
C LYS A 71 -2.29 -23.81 15.60
N LEU A 72 -1.86 -22.85 16.41
CA LEU A 72 -0.57 -22.89 17.11
C LEU A 72 -0.56 -23.79 18.36
N ASP A 73 -1.72 -24.21 18.86
CA ASP A 73 -1.86 -24.96 20.11
C ASP A 73 -1.11 -26.30 20.13
N GLY A 74 -0.82 -26.88 18.97
CA GLY A 74 -0.11 -28.15 18.83
C GLY A 74 1.42 -28.05 18.85
N LEU A 75 2.00 -26.85 18.88
CA LEU A 75 3.44 -26.62 18.90
C LEU A 75 4.04 -26.84 20.30
N ASP A 76 5.34 -27.13 20.35
CA ASP A 76 6.07 -27.05 21.62
C ASP A 76 6.18 -25.59 22.11
N GLU A 77 6.46 -25.40 23.40
CA GLU A 77 6.42 -24.08 24.04
C GLU A 77 7.33 -23.03 23.36
N GLN A 78 8.49 -23.44 22.87
CA GLN A 78 9.43 -22.52 22.23
C GLN A 78 8.97 -22.14 20.82
N ALA A 79 8.57 -23.13 20.00
CA ALA A 79 8.04 -22.88 18.67
C ALA A 79 6.73 -22.07 18.73
N ARG A 80 5.85 -22.39 19.70
CA ARG A 80 4.62 -21.65 19.97
C ARG A 80 4.90 -20.19 20.29
N THR A 81 5.83 -19.91 21.20
CA THR A 81 6.16 -18.52 21.58
C THR A 81 6.66 -17.70 20.38
N GLN A 82 7.51 -18.30 19.53
CA GLN A 82 7.99 -17.62 18.31
C GLN A 82 6.83 -17.39 17.32
N ALA A 83 5.99 -18.39 17.09
CA ALA A 83 4.85 -18.27 16.20
C ALA A 83 3.81 -17.25 16.69
N GLU A 84 3.49 -17.24 17.99
CA GLU A 84 2.61 -16.24 18.60
C GLU A 84 3.19 -14.83 18.43
N SER A 85 4.50 -14.64 18.64
CA SER A 85 5.16 -13.35 18.43
C SER A 85 5.11 -12.89 16.96
N ALA A 86 5.23 -13.82 16.00
CA ALA A 86 5.12 -13.47 14.58
C ALA A 86 3.67 -13.12 14.19
N VAL A 87 2.70 -13.86 14.73
CA VAL A 87 1.26 -13.57 14.52
C VAL A 87 0.86 -12.23 15.16
N ASP A 88 1.40 -11.89 16.33
CA ASP A 88 1.18 -10.58 16.96
C ASP A 88 1.73 -9.42 16.11
N GLN A 89 2.89 -9.63 15.48
CA GLN A 89 3.45 -8.65 14.54
C GLN A 89 2.62 -8.51 13.26
N ALA A 90 2.08 -9.63 12.75
CA ALA A 90 1.13 -9.61 11.65
C ALA A 90 -0.14 -8.82 12.00
N GLU A 91 -0.72 -9.03 13.19
CA GLU A 91 -1.90 -8.26 13.65
C GLU A 91 -1.60 -6.76 13.73
N ALA A 92 -0.44 -6.39 14.29
CA ALA A 92 -0.02 -5.00 14.39
C ALA A 92 0.16 -4.36 13.00
N ALA A 93 0.81 -5.07 12.06
CA ALA A 93 1.00 -4.59 10.70
C ALA A 93 -0.33 -4.40 9.96
N VAL A 94 -1.27 -5.35 10.09
CA VAL A 94 -2.62 -5.25 9.51
C VAL A 94 -3.38 -4.05 10.10
N THR A 95 -3.29 -3.84 11.41
CA THR A 95 -3.95 -2.71 12.09
C THR A 95 -3.40 -1.35 11.62
N GLU A 96 -2.07 -1.24 11.44
CA GLU A 96 -1.47 -0.01 10.91
C GLU A 96 -1.84 0.18 9.43
N ALA A 97 -1.87 -0.89 8.64
CA ALA A 97 -2.33 -0.83 7.24
C ALA A 97 -3.77 -0.30 7.14
N GLN A 98 -4.70 -0.82 7.96
CA GLN A 98 -6.07 -0.32 8.03
C GLN A 98 -6.11 1.17 8.40
N SER A 99 -5.35 1.57 9.41
CA SER A 99 -5.29 2.97 9.88
C SER A 99 -4.66 3.91 8.86
N ALA A 100 -3.69 3.45 8.09
CA ALA A 100 -3.03 4.19 7.03
C ALA A 100 -3.94 4.35 5.81
N LEU A 101 -4.64 3.29 5.40
CA LEU A 101 -5.63 3.29 4.33
C LEU A 101 -6.81 4.21 4.65
N GLU A 102 -7.31 4.19 5.89
CA GLU A 102 -8.35 5.12 6.33
C GLU A 102 -7.88 6.58 6.24
N ALA A 103 -6.63 6.86 6.64
CA ALA A 103 -6.06 8.20 6.52
C ALA A 103 -5.91 8.62 5.05
N ALA A 104 -5.42 7.74 4.18
CA ALA A 104 -5.27 7.98 2.74
C ALA A 104 -6.61 8.20 2.03
N GLN A 105 -7.68 7.56 2.51
CA GLN A 105 -9.04 7.76 2.00
C GLN A 105 -9.59 9.15 2.36
N GLN A 106 -9.28 9.64 3.56
CA GLN A 106 -9.74 10.94 4.05
C GLN A 106 -8.91 12.11 3.49
N ASP A 107 -7.60 11.88 3.30
CA ASP A 107 -6.65 12.90 2.89
C ASP A 107 -5.56 12.30 1.99
N ALA A 108 -5.36 12.91 0.82
CA ALA A 108 -4.34 12.49 -0.16
C ALA A 108 -2.97 13.15 0.09
N SER A 109 -2.71 13.59 1.32
CA SER A 109 -1.47 14.26 1.72
C SER A 109 -0.25 13.35 1.61
N ALA A 110 0.93 13.98 1.56
CA ALA A 110 2.19 13.24 1.54
C ALA A 110 2.39 12.43 2.83
N GLU A 111 1.90 12.95 3.96
CA GLU A 111 1.90 12.26 5.25
C GLU A 111 1.04 10.99 5.22
N ALA A 112 -0.16 11.04 4.65
CA ALA A 112 -1.01 9.86 4.51
C ALA A 112 -0.36 8.81 3.59
N GLN A 113 0.24 9.23 2.48
CA GLN A 113 0.97 8.33 1.59
C GLN A 113 2.19 7.70 2.28
N GLN A 114 2.93 8.48 3.08
CA GLN A 114 4.05 7.96 3.86
C GLN A 114 3.60 6.89 4.85
N ARG A 115 2.44 7.07 5.50
CA ARG A 115 1.89 6.06 6.41
C ARG A 115 1.54 4.76 5.70
N VAL A 116 1.03 4.81 4.47
CA VAL A 116 0.76 3.60 3.68
C VAL A 116 2.07 2.90 3.31
N ALA A 117 3.12 3.65 2.95
CA ALA A 117 4.44 3.07 2.69
C ALA A 117 5.09 2.45 3.94
N ASP A 118 4.96 3.11 5.10
CA ASP A 118 5.43 2.58 6.38
C ASP A 118 4.65 1.32 6.79
N ALA A 119 3.35 1.25 6.47
CA ALA A 119 2.54 0.05 6.66
C ALA A 119 2.93 -1.09 5.69
N GLU A 120 3.22 -0.79 4.42
CA GLU A 120 3.74 -1.77 3.45
C GLU A 120 5.03 -2.42 3.98
N GLN A 121 5.95 -1.62 4.53
CA GLN A 121 7.19 -2.14 5.12
C GLN A 121 6.91 -3.03 6.33
N GLN A 122 6.00 -2.64 7.22
CA GLN A 122 5.62 -3.45 8.39
C GLN A 122 4.97 -4.78 7.99
N VAL A 123 4.14 -4.77 6.94
CA VAL A 123 3.56 -6.00 6.37
C VAL A 123 4.63 -6.91 5.80
N ALA A 124 5.64 -6.36 5.12
CA ALA A 124 6.77 -7.13 4.60
C ALA A 124 7.64 -7.73 5.72
N ASP A 125 7.88 -6.97 6.80
CA ASP A 125 8.64 -7.44 7.96
C ASP A 125 7.87 -8.54 8.71
N ALA A 126 6.58 -8.35 8.96
CA ALA A 126 5.72 -9.36 9.59
C ALA A 126 5.65 -10.66 8.78
N ARG A 127 5.57 -10.54 7.44
CA ARG A 127 5.64 -11.70 6.55
C ARG A 127 6.96 -12.46 6.71
N ALA A 128 8.09 -11.75 6.80
CA ALA A 128 9.39 -12.40 7.00
C ALA A 128 9.46 -13.14 8.34
N ASP A 129 8.86 -12.57 9.39
CA ASP A 129 8.78 -13.21 10.71
C ASP A 129 7.89 -14.45 10.72
N LEU A 130 6.76 -14.44 10.00
CA LEU A 130 5.92 -15.63 9.81
C LEU A 130 6.67 -16.73 9.04
N GLU A 131 7.42 -16.38 8.01
CA GLU A 131 8.25 -17.33 7.26
C GLU A 131 9.36 -17.95 8.14
N ALA A 132 9.95 -17.16 9.04
CA ALA A 132 10.92 -17.65 10.02
C ALA A 132 10.26 -18.59 11.04
N ALA A 133 9.10 -18.19 11.60
CA ALA A 133 8.35 -19.02 12.54
C ALA A 133 7.86 -20.32 11.89
N LYS A 134 7.47 -20.28 10.61
CA LYS A 134 7.09 -21.46 9.82
C LYS A 134 8.22 -22.47 9.72
N ALA A 135 9.47 -22.01 9.55
CA ALA A 135 10.62 -22.89 9.45
C ALA A 135 10.86 -23.72 10.73
N ASP A 136 10.45 -23.17 11.88
CA ASP A 136 10.51 -23.83 13.19
C ASP A 136 9.21 -24.60 13.52
N ALA A 137 8.11 -24.31 12.81
CA ALA A 137 6.83 -25.00 12.95
C ALA A 137 6.75 -26.25 12.05
N GLY A 138 5.90 -27.20 12.43
CA GLY A 138 5.58 -28.38 11.62
C GLY A 138 4.09 -28.64 11.53
N GLY A 139 3.68 -29.33 10.47
CA GLY A 139 2.29 -29.73 10.27
C GLY A 139 1.34 -28.55 10.08
N GLU A 140 0.15 -28.65 10.66
CA GLU A 140 -0.94 -27.68 10.46
C GLU A 140 -0.59 -26.25 10.88
N ALA A 141 0.29 -26.08 11.86
CA ALA A 141 0.77 -24.75 12.28
C ALA A 141 1.66 -24.11 11.19
N ALA A 142 2.53 -24.89 10.55
CA ALA A 142 3.36 -24.39 9.45
C ALA A 142 2.49 -23.99 8.24
N ASP A 143 1.48 -24.80 7.92
CA ASP A 143 0.53 -24.51 6.84
C ASP A 143 -0.29 -23.23 7.14
N ALA A 144 -0.69 -23.02 8.39
CA ALA A 144 -1.41 -21.82 8.80
C ALA A 144 -0.54 -20.55 8.70
N LEU A 145 0.71 -20.63 9.15
CA LEU A 145 1.68 -19.53 9.05
C LEU A 145 2.02 -19.21 7.59
N ASP A 146 2.15 -20.23 6.72
CA ASP A 146 2.36 -20.06 5.27
C ASP A 146 1.20 -19.31 4.62
N SER A 147 -0.04 -19.76 4.89
CA SER A 147 -1.23 -19.09 4.38
C SER A 147 -1.30 -17.63 4.84
N LEU A 148 -1.09 -17.35 6.13
CA LEU A 148 -1.09 -15.98 6.64
C LEU A 148 0.01 -15.11 6.00
N ALA A 149 1.20 -15.67 5.79
CA ALA A 149 2.30 -14.98 5.11
C ALA A 149 1.97 -14.68 3.64
N ALA A 150 1.22 -15.56 2.97
CA ALA A 150 0.75 -15.34 1.60
C ALA A 150 -0.31 -14.23 1.52
N GLU A 151 -1.28 -14.22 2.45
CA GLU A 151 -2.29 -13.17 2.57
C GLU A 151 -1.64 -11.80 2.85
N LEU A 152 -0.68 -11.72 3.79
CA LEU A 152 0.10 -10.50 4.00
C LEU A 152 0.90 -10.08 2.76
N GLY A 153 1.42 -11.04 1.99
CA GLY A 153 2.10 -10.75 0.73
C GLY A 153 1.17 -10.04 -0.26
N SER A 154 -0.05 -10.54 -0.40
CA SER A 154 -1.07 -9.96 -1.27
C SER A 154 -1.55 -8.59 -0.75
N LEU A 155 -1.76 -8.43 0.57
CA LEU A 155 -2.05 -7.13 1.19
C LEU A 155 -0.93 -6.11 0.93
N GLY A 156 0.33 -6.51 0.98
CA GLY A 156 1.46 -5.64 0.64
C GLY A 156 1.42 -5.15 -0.81
N ASP A 157 1.01 -6.01 -1.75
CA ASP A 157 0.82 -5.62 -3.15
C ASP A 157 -0.36 -4.66 -3.33
N ASP A 158 -1.45 -4.85 -2.58
CA ASP A 158 -2.60 -3.92 -2.57
C ASP A 158 -2.25 -2.55 -1.98
N LEU A 159 -1.46 -2.52 -0.90
CA LEU A 159 -0.94 -1.27 -0.32
C LEU A 159 -0.06 -0.51 -1.33
N ARG A 160 0.76 -1.23 -2.08
CA ARG A 160 1.58 -0.64 -3.14
C ARG A 160 0.71 -0.05 -4.25
N ALA A 161 -0.31 -0.79 -4.70
CA ALA A 161 -1.28 -0.28 -5.67
C ALA A 161 -2.03 0.96 -5.15
N ALA A 162 -2.39 0.98 -3.87
CA ALA A 162 -3.05 2.09 -3.18
C ALA A 162 -2.17 3.35 -3.01
N THR A 163 -0.86 3.28 -3.28
CA THR A 163 0.03 4.44 -3.36
C THR A 163 0.39 4.84 -4.80
N GLY A 164 -0.04 4.05 -5.79
CA GLY A 164 0.30 4.27 -7.20
C GLY A 164 1.77 3.96 -7.54
N SER A 165 2.40 3.05 -6.79
CA SER A 165 3.83 2.69 -6.89
C SER A 165 4.10 1.43 -7.70
#